data_AF-A0A060Z6B0-F1
#
_entry.id   AF-A0A060Z6B0-F1
#
_cell.length_a   1.000
_cell.length_b   1.000
_cell.length_c   1.000
_cell.angle_alpha   90.00
_cell.angle_beta   90.00
_cell.angle_gamma   90.00
#
_symmetry.space_group_name_H-M   'P 1'
#
loop_
_entity.id
_entity.type
_entity.pdbx_description
1 polymer ?
#
loop_
_entity_poly.entity_id
_entity_poly.type
_entity_poly.pdbx_seq_one_letter_code
_entity_poly.pdbx_strand_id
1 'polypeptide(L)'
;MKDLNAVFQPEKIGHAHGLQISYLEEERTRNLFVYHDNSQEIVSCFNAIRATRFAYLKKVNPNARDSDLVPLITRSSIKEGYMEKTGPTQWEPFKKRWFILNLTDRKLSYFKSSLDALELGAVFIGTEGHGYSVREGQPKGSRSGRWRFGVTLETPDRQFVFLCDQEQDQREWIEAFKLVISQPMLPQHYNTEANMRRMKK
;
A
#
# COMPACT_ATOMS: atom_id res chain seq x y z
N MET A 1 5.39 12.94 -13.00
CA MET A 1 6.35 11.82 -12.86
C MET A 1 6.80 11.52 -11.42
N LYS A 2 6.74 12.47 -10.48
CA LYS A 2 7.24 12.29 -9.10
C LYS A 2 6.69 11.05 -8.40
N ASP A 3 5.40 10.77 -8.55
CA ASP A 3 4.72 9.72 -7.79
C ASP A 3 4.16 8.61 -8.68
N LEU A 4 4.49 8.61 -9.98
CA LEU A 4 4.03 7.60 -10.93
C LEU A 4 4.66 6.24 -10.59
N ASN A 5 3.86 5.18 -10.70
CA ASN A 5 4.25 3.79 -10.59
C ASN A 5 3.53 2.95 -11.64
N ALA A 6 4.15 1.85 -12.05
CA ALA A 6 3.52 0.88 -12.95
C ALA A 6 3.95 -0.53 -12.54
N VAL A 7 2.99 -1.46 -12.45
CA VAL A 7 3.20 -2.86 -12.06
C VAL A 7 2.22 -3.75 -12.82
N PHE A 8 2.71 -4.85 -13.41
CA PHE A 8 1.83 -5.85 -14.02
C PHE A 8 1.03 -6.58 -12.94
N GLN A 9 -0.27 -6.70 -13.16
CA GLN A 9 -1.26 -7.22 -12.21
C GLN A 9 -2.29 -8.11 -12.93
N PRO A 10 -1.84 -9.18 -13.64
CA PRO A 10 -2.69 -9.92 -14.56
C PRO A 10 -3.87 -10.63 -13.88
N GLU A 11 -3.64 -11.26 -12.73
CA GLU A 11 -4.69 -11.95 -11.96
C GLU A 11 -5.73 -10.97 -11.43
N LYS A 12 -5.28 -9.83 -10.88
CA LYS A 12 -6.15 -8.78 -10.34
C LYS A 12 -7.05 -8.16 -11.41
N ILE A 13 -6.48 -7.91 -12.59
CA ILE A 13 -7.16 -7.26 -13.72
C ILE A 13 -7.98 -8.28 -14.54
N GLY A 14 -7.67 -9.57 -14.42
CA GLY A 14 -8.33 -10.62 -15.20
C GLY A 14 -7.87 -10.66 -16.66
N HIS A 15 -6.64 -10.20 -16.93
CA HIS A 15 -6.06 -10.19 -18.27
C HIS A 15 -4.55 -10.44 -18.21
N ALA A 16 -4.01 -11.33 -19.05
CA ALA A 16 -2.58 -11.72 -19.02
C ALA A 16 -1.61 -10.54 -19.15
N HIS A 17 -2.06 -9.47 -19.81
CA HIS A 17 -1.31 -8.23 -20.07
C HIS A 17 -1.77 -7.06 -19.18
N GLY A 18 -2.50 -7.33 -18.10
CA GLY A 18 -3.02 -6.30 -17.22
C GLY A 18 -1.89 -5.51 -16.54
N LEU A 19 -1.86 -4.20 -16.76
CA LEU A 19 -0.93 -3.25 -16.15
C LEU A 19 -1.70 -2.29 -15.24
N GLN A 20 -1.32 -2.22 -13.97
CA GLN A 20 -1.78 -1.18 -13.05
C GLN A 20 -0.80 -0.02 -13.09
N ILE A 21 -1.30 1.17 -13.38
CA ILE A 21 -0.57 2.44 -13.27
C ILE A 21 -1.15 3.20 -12.09
N SER A 22 -0.31 3.71 -11.21
CA SER A 22 -0.76 4.51 -10.07
C SER A 22 0.05 5.79 -9.88
N TYR A 23 -0.61 6.83 -9.37
CA TYR A 23 0.00 8.12 -9.08
C TYR A 23 -0.73 8.79 -7.92
N LEU A 24 -0.14 9.85 -7.36
CA LEU A 24 -0.81 10.67 -6.34
C LEU A 24 -1.58 11.81 -7.00
N GLU A 25 -2.85 11.94 -6.64
CA GLU A 25 -3.75 13.02 -6.99
C GLU A 25 -4.38 13.52 -5.69
N GLU A 26 -4.15 14.80 -5.35
CA GLU A 26 -4.59 15.37 -4.05
C GLU A 26 -4.18 14.48 -2.86
N GLU A 27 -2.95 13.95 -2.90
CA GLU A 27 -2.35 13.11 -1.84
C GLU A 27 -3.01 11.73 -1.65
N ARG A 28 -4.01 11.41 -2.46
CA ARG A 28 -4.61 10.08 -2.57
C ARG A 28 -4.04 9.33 -3.75
N THR A 29 -3.95 8.01 -3.61
CA THR A 29 -3.54 7.17 -4.73
C THR A 29 -4.68 7.01 -5.73
N ARG A 30 -4.41 7.38 -6.99
CA ARG A 30 -5.26 7.10 -8.13
C ARG A 30 -4.70 5.93 -8.93
N ASN A 31 -5.55 4.98 -9.29
CA ASN A 31 -5.23 3.81 -10.10
C ASN A 31 -5.87 3.91 -11.48
N LEU A 32 -5.11 3.50 -12.48
CA LEU A 32 -5.56 3.19 -13.84
C LEU A 32 -5.23 1.73 -14.11
N PHE A 33 -6.17 1.01 -14.69
CA PHE A 33 -6.01 -0.39 -15.08
C PHE A 33 -6.13 -0.46 -16.60
N VAL A 34 -5.05 -0.86 -17.26
CA VAL A 34 -4.95 -0.90 -18.71
C VAL A 34 -4.42 -2.25 -19.16
N TYR A 35 -4.74 -2.64 -20.38
CA TYR A 35 -4.15 -3.80 -21.03
C TYR A 35 -4.06 -3.53 -22.53
N HIS A 36 -3.31 -4.39 -23.23
CA HIS A 36 -3.28 -4.42 -24.68
C HIS A 36 -3.25 -5.87 -25.14
N ASP A 37 -3.88 -6.19 -26.28
CA ASP A 37 -3.94 -7.56 -26.79
C ASP A 37 -2.56 -8.05 -27.25
N ASN A 38 -1.77 -7.15 -27.85
CA ASN A 38 -0.35 -7.40 -28.15
C ASN A 38 0.53 -7.19 -26.90
N SER A 39 1.24 -8.25 -26.49
CA SER A 39 2.15 -8.25 -25.35
C SER A 39 3.35 -7.31 -25.54
N GLN A 40 3.86 -7.16 -26.77
CA GLN A 40 4.99 -6.28 -27.06
C GLN A 40 4.64 -4.81 -26.84
N GLU A 41 3.41 -4.42 -27.19
CA GLU A 41 2.94 -3.03 -27.02
C GLU A 41 2.79 -2.67 -25.54
N ILE A 42 2.19 -3.54 -24.71
CA ILE A 42 2.04 -3.23 -23.28
C ILE A 42 3.40 -3.22 -22.57
N VAL A 43 4.33 -4.10 -22.97
CA VAL A 43 5.69 -4.13 -22.42
C VAL A 43 6.47 -2.90 -22.85
N SER A 44 6.29 -2.44 -24.10
CA SER A 44 6.89 -1.20 -24.60
C SER A 44 6.34 0.01 -23.83
N CYS A 45 5.03 0.08 -23.59
CA CYS A 45 4.40 1.10 -22.76
C CYS A 45 4.97 1.10 -21.32
N PHE A 46 5.06 -0.07 -20.69
CA PHE A 46 5.66 -0.23 -19.36
C PHE A 46 7.12 0.28 -19.32
N ASN A 47 7.93 -0.09 -20.31
CA ASN A 47 9.32 0.36 -20.39
C ASN A 47 9.44 1.85 -20.69
N ALA A 48 8.53 2.45 -21.47
CA ALA A 48 8.48 3.89 -21.69
C ALA A 48 8.16 4.65 -20.39
N ILE A 49 7.21 4.16 -19.59
CA ILE A 49 6.91 4.71 -18.25
C ILE A 49 8.16 4.63 -17.36
N ARG A 50 8.84 3.48 -17.34
CA ARG A 50 10.08 3.26 -16.60
C ARG A 50 11.19 4.21 -17.02
N ALA A 51 11.45 4.34 -18.32
CA ALA A 51 12.47 5.24 -18.87
C ALA A 51 12.18 6.70 -18.49
N THR A 52 10.92 7.14 -18.63
CA THR A 52 10.50 8.50 -18.24
C THR A 52 10.69 8.73 -16.74
N ARG A 53 10.37 7.72 -15.92
CA ARG A 53 10.55 7.79 -14.46
C ARG A 53 12.02 7.84 -14.07
N PHE A 54 12.88 7.06 -14.73
CA PHE A 54 14.32 7.08 -14.53
C PHE A 54 14.93 8.44 -14.91
N ALA A 55 14.55 9.00 -16.07
CA ALA A 55 14.98 10.33 -16.50
C ALA A 55 14.56 11.41 -15.49
N TYR A 56 13.35 11.32 -14.94
CA TYR A 56 12.91 12.20 -13.85
C TYR A 56 13.80 12.06 -12.60
N LEU A 57 14.08 10.82 -12.16
CA LEU A 57 14.91 10.55 -10.98
C LEU A 57 16.34 11.11 -11.15
N LYS A 58 16.93 10.94 -12.33
CA LYS A 58 18.22 11.55 -12.69
C LYS A 58 18.19 13.07 -12.62
N LYS A 59 17.12 13.68 -13.13
CA LYS A 59 16.97 15.15 -13.11
C LYS A 59 16.89 15.70 -11.69
N VAL A 60 16.17 15.04 -10.78
CA VAL A 60 16.03 15.51 -9.39
C VAL A 60 17.20 15.13 -8.50
N ASN A 61 17.95 14.08 -8.86
CA ASN A 61 19.15 13.62 -8.15
C ASN A 61 20.34 13.50 -9.11
N PRO A 62 20.93 14.62 -9.61
CA PRO A 62 21.97 14.57 -10.64
C PRO A 62 23.22 13.75 -10.27
N ASN A 63 23.55 13.70 -8.98
CA ASN A 63 24.73 13.01 -8.46
C ASN A 63 24.47 11.54 -8.07
N ALA A 64 23.23 11.06 -8.15
CA ALA A 64 22.92 9.68 -7.81
C ALA A 64 23.39 8.71 -8.88
N ARG A 65 23.92 7.56 -8.45
CA ARG A 65 24.31 6.47 -9.34
C ARG A 65 23.08 5.77 -9.88
N ASP A 66 23.20 5.23 -11.08
CA ASP A 66 22.10 4.50 -11.73
C ASP A 66 21.63 3.32 -10.87
N SER A 67 22.57 2.62 -10.22
CA SER A 67 22.30 1.53 -9.28
C SER A 67 21.36 1.92 -8.14
N ASP A 68 21.42 3.17 -7.70
CA ASP A 68 20.64 3.67 -6.58
C ASP A 68 19.25 4.12 -7.04
N LEU A 69 19.12 4.50 -8.31
CA LEU A 69 17.88 4.99 -8.91
C LEU A 69 17.02 3.87 -9.52
N VAL A 70 17.64 2.82 -10.07
CA VAL A 70 16.92 1.70 -10.72
C VAL A 70 15.86 1.07 -9.82
N PRO A 71 16.11 0.81 -8.52
CA PRO A 71 15.10 0.28 -7.60
C PRO A 71 13.91 1.23 -7.35
N LEU A 72 14.06 2.53 -7.65
CA LEU A 72 13.04 3.55 -7.41
C LEU A 72 12.15 3.81 -8.65
N ILE A 73 12.48 3.20 -9.79
CA ILE A 73 11.73 3.37 -11.04
C ILE A 73 10.31 2.80 -10.90
N THR A 74 10.19 1.62 -10.31
CA THR A 74 8.92 0.94 -10.04
C THR A 74 8.92 0.45 -8.60
N ARG A 75 7.78 0.55 -7.95
CA ARG A 75 7.57 0.13 -6.57
C ARG A 75 6.60 -1.04 -6.57
N SER A 76 7.00 -2.16 -5.99
CA SER A 76 6.10 -3.26 -5.71
C SER A 76 5.45 -3.09 -4.33
N SER A 77 4.23 -3.58 -4.21
CA SER A 77 3.60 -3.84 -2.93
C SER A 77 4.26 -5.05 -2.28
N ILE A 78 4.38 -5.05 -0.96
CA ILE A 78 4.87 -6.21 -0.21
C ILE A 78 3.76 -7.21 0.09
N LYS A 79 2.51 -6.72 0.19
CA LYS A 79 1.31 -7.55 0.27
C LYS A 79 0.09 -6.78 -0.22
N GLU A 80 -0.78 -7.48 -0.92
CA GLU A 80 -2.12 -7.02 -1.24
C GLU A 80 -3.13 -8.10 -0.91
N GLY A 81 -4.38 -7.69 -0.67
CA GLY A 81 -5.43 -8.65 -0.36
C GLY A 81 -6.63 -8.00 0.29
N TYR A 82 -7.70 -8.78 0.41
CA TYR A 82 -8.86 -8.33 1.16
C TYR A 82 -8.64 -8.54 2.68
N MET A 83 -9.08 -7.56 3.46
CA MET A 83 -9.37 -7.68 4.89
C MET A 83 -10.71 -7.01 5.18
N GLU A 84 -11.40 -7.40 6.25
CA GLU A 84 -12.45 -6.54 6.82
C GLU A 84 -11.81 -5.54 7.78
N LYS A 85 -12.34 -4.32 7.84
CA LYS A 85 -11.94 -3.31 8.83
C LYS A 85 -13.16 -2.68 9.50
N THR A 86 -13.01 -2.28 10.76
CA THR A 86 -13.98 -1.42 11.47
C THR A 86 -13.53 0.06 11.45
N GLY A 87 -14.35 0.95 12.02
CA GLY A 87 -14.06 2.37 12.19
C GLY A 87 -13.24 2.66 13.45
N PRO A 88 -12.98 3.95 13.75
CA PRO A 88 -12.13 4.36 14.86
C PRO A 88 -12.69 3.98 16.23
N THR A 89 -14.01 3.95 16.39
CA THR A 89 -14.65 3.60 17.68
C THR A 89 -14.77 2.10 17.88
N GLN A 90 -14.50 1.30 16.83
CA GLN A 90 -14.61 -0.16 16.79
C GLN A 90 -16.03 -0.71 16.96
N TRP A 91 -17.03 0.18 17.10
CA TRP A 91 -18.45 -0.16 17.12
C TRP A 91 -19.06 -0.20 15.73
N GLU A 92 -18.42 0.48 14.77
CA GLU A 92 -18.88 0.49 13.39
C GLU A 92 -18.83 -0.93 12.81
N PRO A 93 -19.79 -1.30 11.93
CA PRO A 93 -19.75 -2.58 11.26
C PRO A 93 -18.47 -2.77 10.46
N PHE A 94 -17.94 -3.99 10.49
CA PHE A 94 -16.82 -4.38 9.64
C PHE A 94 -17.20 -4.30 8.16
N LYS A 95 -16.27 -3.79 7.34
CA LYS A 95 -16.42 -3.70 5.89
C LYS A 95 -15.22 -4.31 5.20
N LYS A 96 -15.47 -5.24 4.27
CA LYS A 96 -14.45 -5.81 3.37
C LYS A 96 -13.84 -4.70 2.49
N ARG A 97 -12.52 -4.62 2.44
CA ARG A 97 -11.74 -3.64 1.66
C ARG A 97 -10.52 -4.32 1.05
N TRP A 98 -10.12 -3.87 -0.13
CA TRP A 98 -8.85 -4.27 -0.73
C TRP A 98 -7.74 -3.42 -0.14
N PHE A 99 -6.68 -4.04 0.36
CA PHE A 99 -5.54 -3.36 0.96
C PHE A 99 -4.30 -3.54 0.11
N ILE A 100 -3.46 -2.50 0.08
CA ILE A 100 -2.15 -2.50 -0.56
C ILE A 100 -1.15 -1.98 0.46
N LEU A 101 -0.18 -2.80 0.82
CA LEU A 101 0.91 -2.41 1.72
C LEU A 101 2.19 -2.22 0.93
N ASN A 102 2.77 -1.03 1.05
CA ASN A 102 4.00 -0.64 0.36
C ASN A 102 5.11 -0.37 1.38
N LEU A 103 6.30 -0.91 1.13
CA LEU A 103 7.46 -0.71 2.00
C LEU A 103 8.13 0.65 1.77
N THR A 104 8.20 1.11 0.50
CA THR A 104 8.95 2.31 0.13
C THR A 104 8.38 3.60 0.73
N ASP A 105 7.06 3.74 0.78
CA ASP A 105 6.35 4.88 1.37
C ASP A 105 5.76 4.57 2.75
N ARG A 106 5.91 3.31 3.21
CA ARG A 106 5.43 2.80 4.50
C ARG A 106 3.93 3.06 4.69
N LYS A 107 3.18 2.86 3.62
CA LYS A 107 1.74 3.18 3.51
C LYS A 107 0.93 1.90 3.32
N LEU A 108 -0.10 1.74 4.16
CA LEU A 108 -1.21 0.81 3.96
C LEU A 108 -2.40 1.57 3.39
N SER A 109 -2.65 1.42 2.10
CA SER A 109 -3.79 1.99 1.39
C SER A 109 -4.97 1.03 1.38
N TYR A 110 -6.20 1.55 1.36
CA TYR A 110 -7.39 0.70 1.20
C TYR A 110 -8.46 1.28 0.25
N PHE A 111 -9.14 0.36 -0.43
CA PHE A 111 -10.09 0.59 -1.51
C PHE A 111 -11.37 -0.23 -1.27
N LYS A 112 -12.50 0.12 -1.91
CA LYS A 112 -13.74 -0.67 -1.82
C LYS A 112 -13.54 -2.02 -2.53
N SER A 113 -12.89 -2.02 -3.68
CA SER A 113 -12.55 -3.21 -4.48
C SER A 113 -11.11 -3.15 -5.03
N SER A 114 -10.61 -4.26 -5.56
CA SER A 114 -9.27 -4.36 -6.14
C SER A 114 -9.05 -3.55 -7.42
N LEU A 115 -10.13 -3.16 -8.12
CA LEU A 115 -10.09 -2.39 -9.37
C LEU A 115 -10.65 -0.97 -9.21
N ASP A 116 -10.73 -0.46 -7.97
CA ASP A 116 -11.15 0.91 -7.76
C ASP A 116 -10.06 1.90 -8.18
N ALA A 117 -10.51 2.97 -8.84
CA ALA A 117 -9.65 4.06 -9.26
C ALA A 117 -9.15 4.93 -8.10
N LEU A 118 -9.88 5.03 -6.97
CA LEU A 118 -9.61 6.01 -5.91
C LEU A 118 -9.44 5.36 -4.54
N GLU A 119 -8.37 5.76 -3.85
CA GLU A 119 -8.11 5.40 -2.46
C GLU A 119 -9.19 5.96 -1.52
N LEU A 120 -9.73 5.10 -0.65
CA LEU A 120 -10.68 5.51 0.39
C LEU A 120 -9.99 6.06 1.63
N GLY A 121 -8.78 5.59 1.90
CA GLY A 121 -7.95 6.10 2.98
C GLY A 121 -6.67 5.28 3.12
N ALA A 122 -5.82 5.75 4.02
CA ALA A 122 -4.52 5.13 4.22
C ALA A 122 -4.02 5.26 5.66
N VAL A 123 -3.02 4.43 5.97
CA VAL A 123 -2.34 4.37 7.27
C VAL A 123 -0.85 4.43 7.01
N PHE A 124 -0.17 5.41 7.57
CA PHE A 124 1.27 5.37 7.68
C PHE A 124 1.67 4.35 8.76
N ILE A 125 2.73 3.58 8.53
CA ILE A 125 3.22 2.58 9.47
C ILE A 125 4.64 2.97 9.87
N GLY A 126 4.80 3.48 11.09
CA GLY A 126 6.08 3.86 11.71
C GLY A 126 6.88 2.66 12.20
N THR A 127 7.93 2.91 12.98
CA THR A 127 8.71 1.82 13.63
C THR A 127 8.18 1.54 15.04
N GLU A 128 8.67 0.46 15.64
CA GLU A 128 8.35 0.11 17.03
C GLU A 128 8.70 1.24 18.01
N GLY A 129 9.88 1.84 17.87
CA GLY A 129 10.30 2.99 18.68
C GLY A 129 9.42 4.25 18.52
N HIS A 130 8.59 4.30 17.48
CA HIS A 130 7.61 5.37 17.27
C HIS A 130 6.18 4.95 17.68
N GLY A 131 6.01 3.86 18.43
CA GLY A 131 4.71 3.42 18.94
C GLY A 131 3.87 2.60 17.96
N TYR A 132 4.49 2.01 16.92
CA TYR A 132 3.81 1.13 15.98
C TYR A 132 4.09 -0.34 16.31
N SER A 133 3.05 -1.14 16.41
CA SER A 133 3.19 -2.59 16.63
C SER A 133 2.06 -3.35 15.96
N VAL A 134 2.24 -4.64 15.74
CA VAL A 134 1.21 -5.50 15.17
C VAL A 134 1.12 -6.80 15.96
N ARG A 135 -0.11 -7.28 16.19
CA ARG A 135 -0.37 -8.56 16.85
C ARG A 135 -1.54 -9.30 16.23
N GLU A 136 -1.54 -10.61 16.45
CA GLU A 136 -2.65 -11.48 16.12
C GLU A 136 -3.81 -11.30 17.12
N GLY A 137 -5.02 -11.53 16.63
CA GLY A 137 -6.25 -11.41 17.40
C GLY A 137 -6.89 -10.02 17.35
N GLN A 138 -8.00 -9.91 18.06
CA GLN A 138 -8.77 -8.67 18.22
C GLN A 138 -8.75 -8.26 19.70
N PRO A 139 -8.94 -6.96 20.01
CA PRO A 139 -9.20 -6.51 21.37
C PRO A 139 -10.40 -7.25 22.00
N LYS A 140 -10.38 -7.39 23.33
CA LYS A 140 -11.51 -7.97 24.06
C LYS A 140 -12.75 -7.11 23.85
N GLY A 141 -13.89 -7.73 23.53
CA GLY A 141 -15.16 -7.04 23.34
C GLY A 141 -15.32 -6.39 21.95
N SER A 142 -14.39 -6.59 21.02
CA SER A 142 -14.57 -6.13 19.64
C SER A 142 -15.77 -6.80 18.98
N ARG A 143 -16.47 -6.03 18.14
CA ARG A 143 -17.59 -6.53 17.34
C ARG A 143 -17.09 -7.59 16.36
N SER A 144 -17.84 -8.68 16.18
CA SER A 144 -17.50 -9.69 15.19
C SER A 144 -17.81 -9.20 13.77
N GLY A 145 -16.91 -9.50 12.83
CA GLY A 145 -17.17 -9.40 11.39
C GLY A 145 -17.65 -10.73 10.80
N ARG A 146 -17.64 -10.84 9.46
CA ARG A 146 -17.89 -12.12 8.77
C ARG A 146 -16.66 -13.01 8.85
N TRP A 147 -15.49 -12.40 8.90
CA TRP A 147 -14.19 -13.05 9.00
C TRP A 147 -13.73 -13.15 10.45
N ARG A 148 -12.80 -14.06 10.75
CA ARG A 148 -12.48 -14.42 12.15
C ARG A 148 -11.02 -14.24 12.56
N PHE A 149 -10.10 -14.25 11.59
CA PHE A 149 -8.68 -14.21 11.89
C PHE A 149 -8.21 -12.75 12.07
N GLY A 150 -8.06 -12.32 13.32
CA GLY A 150 -7.84 -10.92 13.67
C GLY A 150 -6.41 -10.44 13.50
N VAL A 151 -6.24 -9.22 12.99
CA VAL A 151 -4.97 -8.50 13.00
C VAL A 151 -5.20 -7.14 13.66
N THR A 152 -4.44 -6.85 14.72
CA THR A 152 -4.48 -5.55 15.39
C THR A 152 -3.18 -4.80 15.13
N LEU A 153 -3.29 -3.66 14.45
CA LEU A 153 -2.19 -2.73 14.18
C LEU A 153 -2.33 -1.51 15.09
N GLU A 154 -1.37 -1.35 15.99
CA GLU A 154 -1.24 -0.17 16.83
C GLU A 154 -0.51 0.94 16.09
N THR A 155 -1.03 2.16 16.23
CA THR A 155 -0.35 3.39 15.81
C THR A 155 -0.47 4.40 16.96
N PRO A 156 0.37 5.45 17.01
CA PRO A 156 0.34 6.44 18.09
C PRO A 156 -1.02 7.09 18.32
N ASP A 157 -1.79 7.31 17.23
CA ASP A 157 -3.06 8.02 17.30
C ASP A 157 -4.25 7.10 17.53
N ARG A 158 -4.17 5.84 17.05
CA ARG A 158 -5.28 4.88 17.18
C ARG A 158 -4.86 3.44 16.90
N GLN A 159 -5.72 2.53 17.34
CA GLN A 159 -5.68 1.12 16.99
C GLN A 159 -6.52 0.83 15.73
N PHE A 160 -5.98 0.02 14.83
CA PHE A 160 -6.70 -0.51 13.67
C PHE A 160 -6.94 -2.01 13.88
N VAL A 161 -8.19 -2.43 13.69
CA VAL A 161 -8.57 -3.84 13.78
C VAL A 161 -9.03 -4.32 12.40
N PHE A 162 -8.36 -5.38 11.94
CA PHE A 162 -8.64 -6.06 10.69
C PHE A 162 -9.03 -7.51 10.94
N LEU A 163 -9.79 -8.08 10.00
CA LEU A 163 -10.12 -9.51 9.98
C LEU A 163 -9.71 -10.07 8.62
N CYS A 164 -9.13 -11.27 8.62
CA CYS A 164 -8.76 -12.03 7.44
C CYS A 164 -9.67 -13.26 7.30
N ASP A 165 -9.89 -13.71 6.07
CA ASP A 165 -10.74 -14.86 5.76
C ASP A 165 -10.10 -16.18 6.19
N GLN A 166 -8.78 -16.30 5.98
CA GLN A 166 -7.98 -17.48 6.30
C GLN A 166 -6.86 -17.15 7.30
N GLU A 167 -6.45 -18.16 8.08
CA GLU A 167 -5.30 -18.06 8.99
C GLU A 167 -3.99 -17.78 8.24
N GLN A 168 -3.85 -18.36 7.05
CA GLN A 168 -2.72 -18.11 6.16
C GLN A 168 -2.61 -16.62 5.81
N ASP A 169 -3.73 -16.00 5.40
CA ASP A 169 -3.76 -14.57 5.07
C ASP A 169 -3.37 -13.71 6.28
N GLN A 170 -3.89 -14.06 7.46
CA GLN A 170 -3.55 -13.38 8.72
C GLN A 170 -2.04 -13.42 8.97
N ARG A 171 -1.43 -14.61 8.88
CA ARG A 171 0.01 -14.77 9.09
C ARG A 171 0.83 -13.93 8.13
N GLU A 172 0.49 -13.97 6.85
CA GLU A 172 1.17 -13.17 5.82
C GLU A 172 1.01 -11.65 6.04
N TRP A 173 -0.16 -11.20 6.49
CA TRP A 173 -0.37 -9.79 6.85
C TRP A 173 0.47 -9.39 8.06
N ILE A 174 0.52 -10.22 9.11
CA ILE A 174 1.35 -9.99 10.29
C ILE A 174 2.83 -9.89 9.91
N GLU A 175 3.33 -10.82 9.09
CA GLU A 175 4.71 -10.82 8.60
C GLU A 175 5.03 -9.56 7.79
N ALA A 176 4.13 -9.18 6.87
CA ALA A 176 4.30 -7.98 6.06
C ALA A 176 4.32 -6.70 6.92
N PHE A 177 3.44 -6.60 7.93
CA PHE A 177 3.47 -5.48 8.88
C PHE A 177 4.75 -5.45 9.71
N LYS A 178 5.17 -6.61 10.26
CA LYS A 178 6.44 -6.72 11.02
C LYS A 178 7.63 -6.31 10.18
N LEU A 179 7.67 -6.69 8.90
CA LEU A 179 8.71 -6.27 7.97
C LEU A 179 8.80 -4.74 7.92
N VAL A 180 7.68 -4.03 7.65
CA VAL A 180 7.68 -2.56 7.57
C VAL A 180 8.08 -1.90 8.89
N ILE A 181 7.58 -2.41 10.02
CA ILE A 181 7.84 -1.86 11.36
C ILE A 181 9.32 -2.02 11.76
N SER A 182 9.95 -3.13 11.36
CA SER A 182 11.36 -3.42 11.66
C SER A 182 12.35 -2.55 10.88
N GLN A 183 11.95 -2.00 9.73
CA GLN A 183 12.83 -1.18 8.91
C GLN A 183 12.97 0.25 9.46
N PRO A 184 14.19 0.82 9.50
CA PRO A 184 14.39 2.18 9.93
C PRO A 184 13.69 3.18 9.01
N MET A 185 13.23 4.29 9.58
CA MET A 185 12.66 5.39 8.82
C MET A 185 13.75 6.21 8.14
N LEU A 186 13.55 6.50 6.85
CA LEU A 186 14.33 7.46 6.09
C LEU A 186 13.79 8.88 6.35
N PRO A 187 14.60 9.94 6.15
CA PRO A 187 14.18 11.32 6.36
C PRO A 187 12.85 11.68 5.66
N GLN A 188 12.65 11.18 4.44
CA GLN A 188 11.41 11.38 3.67
C GLN A 188 10.16 10.78 4.34
N HIS A 189 10.31 9.69 5.12
CA HIS A 189 9.20 9.02 5.79
C HIS A 189 8.61 9.87 6.91
N TYR A 190 9.42 10.68 7.60
CA TYR A 190 8.94 11.61 8.62
C TYR A 190 8.02 12.69 8.02
N ASN A 191 8.36 13.19 6.83
CA ASN A 191 7.51 14.14 6.10
C ASN A 191 6.20 13.49 5.66
N THR A 192 6.25 12.25 5.15
CA THR A 192 5.05 11.49 4.80
C THR A 192 4.15 11.28 6.01
N GLU A 193 4.70 10.84 7.15
CA GLU A 193 3.94 10.67 8.39
C GLU A 193 3.24 11.96 8.81
N ALA A 194 3.97 13.08 8.84
CA ALA A 194 3.42 14.38 9.22
C ALA A 194 2.27 14.83 8.29
N ASN A 195 2.43 14.66 6.97
CA ASN A 195 1.39 15.01 5.99
C ASN A 195 0.13 14.16 6.17
N MET A 196 0.28 12.84 6.37
CA MET A 196 -0.86 11.94 6.56
C MET A 196 -1.59 12.20 7.87
N ARG A 197 -0.90 12.63 8.93
CA ARG A 197 -1.54 13.05 10.19
C ARG A 197 -2.36 14.34 10.01
N ARG A 198 -1.88 15.30 9.21
CA ARG A 198 -2.61 16.56 8.93
C ARG A 198 -3.91 16.33 8.19
N MET A 199 -3.97 15.37 7.26
CA MET A 199 -5.18 15.04 6.49
C MET A 199 -6.28 14.34 7.30
N LYS A 200 -5.96 13.83 8.49
CA LYS A 200 -6.93 13.22 9.39
C LYS A 200 -7.66 14.24 10.28
N LYS A 201 -7.18 15.48 10.34
CA LYS A 201 -7.81 16.61 11.04
C LYS A 201 -8.75 17.33 10.08
#